data_AF-A0A5C7SHV2-F1
#
_entry.id   AF-A0A5C7SHV2-F1
#
_cell.length_a   1.000
_cell.length_b   1.000
_cell.length_c   1.000
_cell.angle_alpha   90.00
_cell.angle_beta   90.00
_cell.angle_gamma   90.00
#
_symmetry.space_group_name_H-M   'P 1'
#
loop_
_entity.id
_entity.type
_entity.pdbx_description
1 polymer ?
#
loop_
_entity_poly.entity_id
_entity_poly.type
_entity_poly.pdbx_seq_one_letter_code
_entity_poly.pdbx_strand_id
1 'polypeptide(L)' 'VIYDDKTLKVKKVITDPAIVTPTGKFNVYNTMHDVY' A
#
# COMPACT_ATOMS: atom_id res chain seq x y z
N VAL A 1 2.97 0.44 5.02
CA VAL A 1 3.35 1.87 5.08
C VAL A 1 2.91 2.51 3.77
N ILE A 2 2.40 3.73 3.81
CA ILE A 2 2.02 4.53 2.65
C ILE A 2 3.03 5.67 2.53
N TYR A 3 3.63 5.81 1.36
CA TYR A 3 4.54 6.91 1.01
C TYR A 3 3.82 7.92 0.13
N ASP A 4 4.29 9.17 0.18
CA ASP A 4 4.02 10.16 -0.85
C ASP A 4 5.02 9.97 -1.99
N ASP A 5 4.52 9.73 -3.21
CA ASP A 5 5.34 9.39 -4.38
C ASP A 5 6.29 10.52 -4.80
N LYS A 6 5.83 11.77 -4.77
CA LYS A 6 6.62 12.92 -5.24
C LYS A 6 7.76 13.29 -4.30
N THR A 7 7.55 13.11 -2.99
CA THR A 7 8.50 13.55 -1.97
C THR A 7 9.26 12.42 -1.31
N LEU A 8 8.85 11.17 -1.56
CA LEU A 8 9.36 9.95 -0.90
C LEU A 8 9.25 9.97 0.63
N LYS A 9 8.40 10.86 1.17
CA LYS A 9 8.17 10.97 2.62
C LYS A 9 7.11 9.99 3.06
N VAL A 10 7.22 9.53 4.31
CA VAL A 10 6.21 8.67 4.93
C VAL A 10 4.94 9.49 5.13
N LYS A 11 3.84 9.04 4.50
CA LYS A 11 2.53 9.66 4.61
C LYS A 11 1.71 9.08 5.75
N LYS A 12 1.69 7.74 5.85
CA LYS A 12 0.92 7.04 6.90
C LYS A 12 1.51 5.66 7.19
N VAL A 13 1.51 5.29 8.46
CA VAL A 13 1.76 3.91 8.89
C VAL A 13 0.40 3.30 9.24
N ILE A 14 0.13 2.09 8.73
CA ILE A 14 -1.07 1.32 9.04
C ILE A 14 -0.63 0.20 9.97
N THR A 15 -1.14 0.21 11.19
CA THR A 15 -0.91 -0.81 12.22
C THR A 15 -2.25 -1.15 12.84
N ASP A 16 -2.57 -2.43 12.90
CA ASP A 16 -3.78 -2.94 13.56
C ASP A 16 -3.46 -4.34 14.10
N PRO A 17 -3.89 -4.69 15.34
CA PRO A 17 -3.67 -6.03 15.89
C PRO A 17 -4.21 -7.18 15.03
N ALA A 18 -5.23 -6.95 14.21
CA ALA A 18 -5.81 -7.94 13.31
C ALA A 18 -4.95 -8.19 12.05
N ILE A 19 -3.96 -7.33 11.76
CA ILE A 19 -3.09 -7.49 10.58
C ILE A 19 -1.89 -8.37 10.96
N VAL A 20 -2.07 -9.68 10.85
CA VAL A 20 -1.02 -10.68 11.05
C VAL A 20 -0.36 -11.03 9.72
N THR A 21 0.97 -10.96 9.65
CA THR A 21 1.78 -11.35 8.46
C THR A 21 1.33 -10.71 7.13
N PRO A 22 1.33 -9.37 7.00
CA PRO A 22 0.89 -8.71 5.76
C PRO A 22 1.90 -8.88 4.63
N THR A 23 1.54 -9.62 3.57
CA THR A 23 2.38 -9.84 2.38
C THR A 23 1.91 -8.97 1.21
N GLY A 24 1.12 -9.54 0.30
CA GLY A 24 0.65 -8.91 -0.94
C GLY A 24 -0.37 -7.79 -0.70
N LYS A 25 -0.32 -6.77 -1.55
CA LYS A 25 -1.23 -5.62 -1.54
C LYS A 25 -1.59 -5.31 -2.99
N PHE A 26 -2.86 -5.39 -3.33
CA PHE A 26 -3.34 -5.25 -4.70
C PHE A 26 -4.30 -4.08 -4.77
N ASN A 27 -3.97 -3.07 -5.58
CA ASN A 27 -4.88 -1.98 -5.87
C ASN A 27 -5.83 -2.43 -6.98
N VAL A 28 -7.15 -2.37 -6.72
CA VAL A 28 -8.18 -2.90 -7.62
C VAL A 28 -8.07 -2.33 -9.04
N TYR A 29 -7.92 -1.01 -9.16
CA TYR A 29 -7.84 -0.37 -10.47
C TYR A 29 -6.60 -0.80 -11.24
N ASN A 30 -5.45 -0.80 -10.56
CA ASN A 30 -4.17 -1.16 -11.16
C ASN A 30 -4.13 -2.63 -11.59
N THR A 31 -4.65 -3.53 -10.76
CA THR A 31 -4.69 -4.97 -11.08
C THR A 31 -5.69 -5.30 -12.18
N MET A 32 -6.83 -4.62 -12.24
CA MET A 32 -7.83 -4.87 -13.30
C MET A 32 -7.39 -4.37 -14.68
N HIS A 33 -6.58 -3.31 -14.73
CA HIS A 33 -6.12 -2.69 -15.99
C HIS A 33 -4.63 -2.97 -16.29
N ASP A 34 -4.00 -3.89 -15.56
CA ASP A 34 -2.57 -4.21 -15.69
C ASP A 34 -1.64 -2.97 -15.65
N VAL A 35 -1.92 -2.03 -14.76
CA VAL A 35 -1.10 -0.83 -14.53
C VAL A 35 -0.11 -1.08 -13.39
N TYR A 36 1.18 -1.05 -13.69
CA TYR A 36 2.27 -1.31 -12.74
C TYR A 36 3.41 -0.29 -12.85
#